data_AF-A0A2T2ZFI3-F1
#
_entry.id   AF-A0A2T2ZFI3-F1
#
_cell.length_a   1.000
_cell.length_b   1.000
_cell.length_c   1.000
_cell.angle_alpha   90.00
_cell.angle_beta   90.00
_cell.angle_gamma   90.00
#
_symmetry.space_group_name_H-M   'P 1'
#
loop_
_entity.id
_entity.type
_entity.pdbx_description
1 polymer ?
#
loop_
_entity_poly.entity_id
_entity_poly.type
_entity_poly.pdbx_seq_one_letter_code
_entity_poly.pdbx_strand_id
1 'polypeptide(L)' 'MGPLAGVLRDSGVGPVTVVGIATDVCVAATARDAVRLGYEATVLVRAGAFVHAHPEGDRAALAELRDAGITVIE' A
#
# COMPACT_ATOMS: atom_id res chain seq x y z
N MET A 1 9.54 14.58 6.17
CA MET A 1 9.21 13.83 4.94
C MET A 1 10.38 12.88 4.68
N GLY A 2 10.14 11.58 4.55
CA GLY A 2 11.21 10.60 4.31
C GLY A 2 11.86 10.79 2.93
N PRO A 3 13.06 10.22 2.69
CA PRO A 3 13.80 10.41 1.45
C PRO A 3 13.01 10.00 0.21
N LEU A 4 12.21 8.93 0.29
CA LEU A 4 11.36 8.48 -0.81
C LEU A 4 10.31 9.52 -1.23
N ALA A 5 9.61 10.12 -0.26
CA ALA A 5 8.55 11.10 -0.56
C ALA A 5 9.09 12.36 -1.26
N GLY A 6 10.32 12.78 -0.92
CA GLY A 6 11.00 13.87 -1.61
C GLY A 6 11.30 13.51 -3.06
N VAL A 7 11.94 12.36 -3.29
CA VAL A 7 12.28 11.88 -4.64
C VAL A 7 11.04 11.77 -5.54
N LEU A 8 9.94 11.19 -5.03
CA LEU A 8 8.71 11.04 -5.81
C LEU A 8 8.11 12.39 -6.20
N ARG A 9 8.05 13.34 -5.27
CA ARG A 9 7.51 14.68 -5.52
C ARG A 9 8.38 15.45 -6.50
N ASP A 10 9.69 15.44 -6.29
CA ASP A 10 10.64 16.18 -7.14
C ASP A 10 10.72 15.57 -8.55
N SER A 11 10.36 14.30 -8.70
CA SER A 11 10.22 13.61 -10.00
C SER A 11 8.85 13.78 -10.66
N GLY A 12 7.90 14.50 -10.03
CA GLY A 12 6.56 14.73 -10.59
C GLY A 12 5.69 13.46 -10.65
N VAL A 13 5.91 12.49 -9.75
CA VAL A 13 5.16 11.23 -9.74
C VAL A 13 3.70 11.47 -9.34
N GLY A 14 2.78 10.86 -10.08
CA GLY A 14 1.34 10.83 -9.81
C GLY A 14 0.93 9.59 -9.02
N PRO A 15 -0.08 8.83 -9.46
CA PRO A 15 -0.52 7.60 -8.78
C PRO A 15 0.63 6.60 -8.56
N VAL A 16 0.59 5.88 -7.43
CA VAL A 16 1.61 4.90 -7.06
C VAL A 16 1.00 3.51 -6.92
N THR A 17 1.75 2.50 -7.34
CA THR A 17 1.42 1.08 -7.11
C THR A 17 2.46 0.47 -6.18
N VAL A 18 2.00 -0.10 -5.08
CA VAL A 18 2.84 -0.75 -4.06
C VAL A 18 2.73 -2.26 -4.20
N VAL A 19 3.89 -2.92 -4.29
CA VAL A 19 4.04 -4.38 -4.46
C VAL A 19 5.15 -4.89 -3.54
N GLY A 20 5.33 -6.20 -3.46
CA GLY A 20 6.37 -6.83 -2.64
C GLY A 20 5.82 -7.54 -1.41
N ILE A 21 6.65 -7.65 -0.36
CA ILE A 21 6.36 -8.49 0.81
C ILE A 21 6.62 -7.70 2.10
N ALA A 22 5.79 -7.80 3.13
CA ALA A 22 4.54 -8.56 3.18
C ALA A 22 3.33 -7.68 2.81
N THR A 23 2.37 -8.24 2.05
CA THR A 23 1.15 -7.55 1.60
C THR A 23 0.38 -6.94 2.77
N ASP A 24 0.28 -7.67 3.88
CA ASP A 24 -0.43 -7.33 5.11
C ASP A 24 0.40 -6.54 6.15
N VAL A 25 1.67 -6.26 5.87
CA VAL A 25 2.56 -5.53 6.80
C VAL A 25 3.19 -4.32 6.14
N CYS A 26 4.37 -4.48 5.52
CA CYS A 26 5.14 -3.35 4.99
C CYS A 26 4.46 -2.74 3.75
N VAL A 27 3.86 -3.56 2.89
CA VAL A 27 3.12 -3.09 1.72
C VAL A 27 1.89 -2.31 2.17
N ALA A 28 1.10 -2.87 3.09
CA ALA A 28 -0.06 -2.23 3.68
C ALA A 28 0.28 -0.88 4.34
N ALA A 29 1.32 -0.83 5.17
CA ALA A 29 1.78 0.39 5.81
C ALA A 29 2.23 1.45 4.78
N THR A 30 2.99 1.04 3.77
CA THR A 30 3.48 1.94 2.71
C THR A 30 2.33 2.52 1.88
N ALA A 31 1.32 1.71 1.54
CA ALA A 31 0.16 2.15 0.79
C ALA A 31 -0.70 3.15 1.60
N ARG A 32 -0.87 2.91 2.91
CA ARG A 32 -1.53 3.86 3.82
C ARG A 32 -0.76 5.17 3.93
N ASP A 33 0.56 5.11 3.98
CA ASP A 33 1.42 6.31 3.96
C ASP A 33 1.31 7.08 2.65
N ALA A 34 1.21 6.39 1.51
CA ALA A 34 0.99 7.04 0.21
C ALA A 34 -0.33 7.83 0.19
N VAL A 35 -1.43 7.24 0.68
CA VAL A 35 -2.72 7.95 0.80
C VAL A 35 -2.61 9.15 1.74
N ARG A 36 -1.97 9.00 2.91
CA ARG A 36 -1.74 10.10 3.86
C ARG A 36 -0.93 11.26 3.26
N LEU A 37 -0.05 10.96 2.31
CA LEU A 37 0.76 11.95 1.58
C LEU A 37 0.04 12.53 0.35
N GLY A 38 -1.20 12.12 0.08
CA GLY A 38 -2.03 12.64 -1.00
C GLY A 38 -1.88 11.92 -2.34
N TYR A 39 -1.24 10.74 -2.37
CA TYR A 39 -1.15 9.94 -3.59
C TYR A 39 -2.38 9.04 -3.74
N GLU A 40 -2.81 8.83 -4.99
CA GLU A 40 -3.67 7.70 -5.35
C GLU A 40 -2.84 6.42 -5.25
N ALA A 41 -3.22 5.53 -4.32
CA ALA A 41 -2.46 4.32 -4.03
C ALA A 41 -3.19 3.05 -4.52
N THR A 42 -2.44 2.17 -5.17
CA THR A 42 -2.89 0.83 -5.56
C THR A 42 -2.00 -0.24 -4.93
N VAL A 43 -2.57 -1.33 -4.44
CA VAL A 43 -1.85 -2.56 -4.06
C VAL A 43 -2.21 -3.66 -5.04
N LEU A 44 -1.20 -4.22 -5.70
CA LEU A 44 -1.35 -5.37 -6.61
C LEU A 44 -1.00 -6.67 -5.88
N VAL A 45 -2.03 -7.38 -5.43
CA VAL A 45 -1.89 -8.56 -4.55
C VAL A 45 -1.13 -9.70 -5.22
N ARG A 46 -1.34 -9.90 -6.54
CA ARG A 46 -0.62 -10.94 -7.32
C ARG A 46 0.87 -10.69 -7.47
N ALA A 47 1.35 -9.51 -7.13
CA ALA A 47 2.77 -9.13 -7.12
C ALA A 47 3.34 -9.05 -5.69
N GLY A 48 2.73 -9.75 -4.73
CA GLY A 48 3.19 -9.79 -3.34
C GLY A 48 2.96 -11.15 -2.67
N ALA A 49 3.21 -11.19 -1.37
CA ALA A 49 2.94 -12.35 -0.52
C ALA A 49 2.54 -11.90 0.89
N PHE A 50 1.59 -12.61 1.50
CA PHE A 50 1.15 -12.39 2.87
C PHE A 50 2.05 -13.15 3.85
N VAL A 51 2.21 -12.60 5.04
CA VAL A 51 2.76 -13.34 6.19
C VAL A 51 1.66 -13.74 7.19
N HIS A 52 0.40 -13.44 6.89
CA HIS A 52 -0.78 -13.78 7.68
C HIS A 52 -0.73 -13.20 9.11
N ALA A 53 -0.25 -11.97 9.24
CA ALA A 53 -0.10 -11.26 10.52
C ALA A 53 -1.41 -10.68 11.04
N HIS A 54 -2.41 -10.47 10.19
CA HIS A 54 -3.69 -9.89 10.61
C HIS A 54 -4.51 -10.92 11.42
N PRO A 55 -5.00 -10.58 12.63
CA PRO A 55 -5.68 -11.53 13.53
C PRO A 55 -6.98 -12.10 12.93
N GLU A 56 -7.63 -11.35 12.05
CA GLU A 56 -8.85 -11.78 11.35
C GLU A 56 -8.58 -12.33 9.93
N GLY A 57 -7.31 -12.53 9.58
CA GLY A 57 -6.86 -13.09 8.31
C GLY A 57 -6.77 -12.08 7.16
N ASP A 58 -6.25 -12.56 6.01
CA ASP A 58 -5.88 -11.72 4.86
C ASP A 58 -7.04 -10.92 4.26
N ARG A 59 -8.26 -11.49 4.28
CA ARG A 59 -9.45 -10.80 3.77
C ARG A 59 -9.77 -9.53 4.58
N ALA A 60 -9.61 -9.58 5.90
CA ALA A 60 -9.80 -8.41 6.75
C ALA A 60 -8.70 -7.38 6.49
N ALA A 61 -7.44 -7.81 6.36
CA ALA A 61 -6.33 -6.93 6.00
C ALA A 61 -6.58 -6.20 4.67
N LEU A 62 -7.09 -6.90 3.65
CA LEU A 62 -7.45 -6.29 2.36
C LEU A 62 -8.66 -5.34 2.47
N ALA A 63 -9.64 -5.65 3.32
CA ALA A 63 -10.78 -4.77 3.58
C ALA A 63 -10.32 -3.45 4.23
N GLU A 64 -9.44 -3.51 5.23
CA GLU A 64 -8.87 -2.30 5.85
C GLU A 64 -8.12 -1.41 4.86
N LEU A 65 -7.45 -2.00 3.86
CA LEU A 65 -6.79 -1.22 2.81
C LEU A 65 -7.82 -0.49 1.94
N ARG A 66 -8.90 -1.18 1.55
CA ARG A 66 -9.99 -0.56 0.79
C ARG A 66 -10.66 0.56 1.56
N ASP A 67 -10.92 0.35 2.86
CA ASP A 67 -11.51 1.35 3.75
C ASP A 67 -10.61 2.57 3.95
N ALA A 68 -9.29 2.38 3.86
CA ALA A 68 -8.30 3.45 3.86
C ALA A 68 -8.19 4.19 2.51
N GLY A 69 -9.04 3.89 1.52
CA GLY A 69 -9.05 4.52 0.21
C GLY A 69 -8.01 3.98 -0.77
N ILE A 70 -7.43 2.81 -0.49
CA ILE A 70 -6.43 2.17 -1.36
C ILE A 70 -7.15 1.24 -2.35
N THR A 71 -6.78 1.35 -3.62
CA THR A 71 -7.27 0.41 -4.64
C THR A 71 -6.57 -0.94 -4.48
N VAL A 72 -7.32 -2.02 -4.34
CA VAL A 72 -6.76 -3.38 -4.19
C VAL A 72 -7.11 -4.20 -5.43
N ILE A 73 -6.08 -4.66 -6.15
CA ILE A 73 -6.21 -5.51 -7.35
C ILE A 73 -5.72 -6.93 -7.02
N GLU A 74 -6.61 -7.90 -7.17
CA GLU A 74 -6.38 -9.33 -6.90
C GLU A 74 -6.09 -10.17 -8.16
#